data_AF-A0A3B0IXK7-F1
#
_entry.id   AF-A0A3B0IXK7-F1
#
_cell.length_a   1.000
_cell.length_b   1.000
_cell.length_c   1.000
_cell.angle_alpha   90.00
_cell.angle_beta   90.00
_cell.angle_gamma   90.00
#
_symmetry.space_group_name_H-M   'P 1'
#
loop_
_entity.id
_entity.type
_entity.pdbx_description
1 polymer ?
#
loop_
_entity_poly.entity_id
_entity_poly.type
_entity_poly.pdbx_seq_one_letter_code
_entity_poly.pdbx_strand_id
1 'polypeptide(L)'
;MRITRNFAEKILDFLLPGQDHVIALHNNHNSPSYSFKSYFSPPLSHDVLKIYPEVCPENGTGEFFYTTDEGWFNALKQKEIFNIVLQNNKAVEDDGSLSVYASKNHIQYSNVEAQHGHLEQQIDMLSAMHSVLFPNANQPLFIDL
;
A
#
# COMPACT_ATOMS: atom_id res chain seq x y z
N MET A 1 -15.52 18.83 -12.42
CA MET A 1 -14.24 19.29 -11.83
C MET A 1 -14.42 19.91 -10.44
N ARG A 2 -15.06 21.09 -10.26
CA ARG A 2 -15.17 21.74 -8.92
C ARG A 2 -15.90 20.89 -7.86
N ILE A 3 -17.02 20.27 -8.21
CA ILE A 3 -17.82 19.47 -7.25
C ILE A 3 -17.03 18.26 -6.74
N THR A 4 -16.34 17.54 -7.64
CA THR A 4 -15.51 16.37 -7.29
C THR A 4 -14.37 16.76 -6.35
N ARG A 5 -13.68 17.87 -6.63
CA ARG A 5 -12.61 18.37 -5.75
C ARG A 5 -13.14 18.73 -4.37
N ASN A 6 -14.23 19.51 -4.31
CA ASN A 6 -14.84 19.89 -3.03
C ASN A 6 -15.31 18.67 -2.22
N PHE A 7 -15.78 17.61 -2.90
CA PHE A 7 -16.14 16.37 -2.22
C PHE A 7 -14.90 15.65 -1.68
N ALA A 8 -13.83 15.53 -2.46
CA ALA A 8 -12.58 14.93 -2.01
C ALA A 8 -11.98 15.68 -0.81
N GLU A 9 -11.94 17.01 -0.86
CA GLU A 9 -11.50 17.87 0.25
C GLU A 9 -12.31 17.59 1.52
N LYS A 10 -13.63 17.51 1.42
CA LYS A 10 -14.49 17.16 2.57
C LYS A 10 -14.23 15.76 3.14
N ILE A 11 -13.89 14.79 2.29
CA ILE A 11 -13.54 13.44 2.74
C ILE A 11 -12.19 13.46 3.48
N LEU A 12 -11.21 14.19 2.97
CA LEU A 12 -9.89 14.34 3.60
C LEU A 12 -10.01 15.06 4.96
N ASP A 13 -10.77 16.15 5.01
CA ASP A 13 -11.08 16.89 6.25
C ASP A 13 -11.85 16.06 7.27
N PHE A 14 -12.60 15.05 6.82
CA PHE A 14 -13.33 14.15 7.71
C PHE A 14 -12.45 13.01 8.22
N LEU A 15 -11.61 12.41 7.37
CA LEU A 15 -10.90 11.17 7.68
C LEU A 15 -9.51 11.39 8.30
N LEU A 16 -8.80 12.45 7.90
CA LEU A 16 -7.36 12.60 8.16
C LEU A 16 -6.93 13.58 9.26
N PRO A 17 -7.79 14.42 9.90
CA PRO A 17 -7.30 15.28 10.99
C PRO A 17 -6.60 14.50 12.09
N GLY A 18 -5.34 14.87 12.37
CA GLY A 18 -4.52 14.27 13.43
C GLY A 18 -4.05 12.84 13.16
N GLN A 19 -4.17 12.35 11.92
CA GLN A 19 -3.66 11.03 11.54
C GLN A 19 -2.26 11.14 10.96
N ASP A 20 -1.29 10.51 11.62
CA ASP A 20 0.09 10.41 11.14
C ASP A 20 0.31 9.21 10.21
N HIS A 21 -0.64 8.26 10.23
CA HIS A 21 -0.56 6.99 9.54
C HIS A 21 -1.90 6.62 8.89
N VAL A 22 -1.87 6.08 7.68
CA VAL A 22 -3.05 5.55 6.97
C VAL A 22 -2.71 4.19 6.38
N ILE A 23 -3.52 3.18 6.75
CA ILE A 23 -3.52 1.87 6.11
C ILE A 23 -4.82 1.73 5.34
N ALA A 24 -4.72 1.58 4.01
CA ALA A 24 -5.88 1.38 3.15
C ALA A 24 -5.92 -0.07 2.64
N LEU A 25 -7.13 -0.61 2.50
CA LEU A 25 -7.37 -2.01 2.12
C LEU A 25 -8.06 -2.05 0.76
N HIS A 26 -7.48 -2.81 -0.16
CA HIS A 26 -7.95 -2.92 -1.52
C HIS A 26 -8.13 -4.39 -1.90
N ASN A 27 -9.26 -4.68 -2.53
CA ASN A 27 -9.55 -5.95 -3.18
C ASN A 27 -9.40 -5.75 -4.69
N ASN A 28 -8.17 -5.91 -5.18
CA ASN A 28 -7.87 -5.72 -6.60
C ASN A 28 -8.39 -6.88 -7.45
N HIS A 29 -8.50 -6.64 -8.75
CA HIS A 29 -8.68 -7.70 -9.72
C HIS A 29 -7.36 -7.83 -10.45
N ASN A 30 -6.53 -8.78 -10.01
CA ASN A 30 -5.22 -9.06 -10.59
C ASN A 30 -5.32 -9.08 -12.13
N SER A 31 -4.81 -8.02 -12.74
CA SER A 31 -5.02 -7.73 -14.16
C SER A 31 -3.70 -7.29 -14.78
N PRO A 32 -3.56 -7.42 -16.11
CA PRO A 32 -2.37 -6.91 -16.79
C PRO A 32 -2.13 -5.40 -16.56
N SER A 33 -3.21 -4.63 -16.40
CA SER A 33 -3.17 -3.19 -16.17
C SER A 33 -2.81 -2.81 -14.74
N TYR A 34 -3.08 -3.66 -13.75
CA TYR A 34 -2.81 -3.38 -12.35
C TYR A 34 -2.58 -4.67 -11.56
N SER A 35 -1.32 -4.87 -11.19
CA SER A 35 -0.81 -5.93 -10.33
C SER A 35 0.59 -5.51 -9.85
N PHE A 36 1.22 -6.28 -8.98
CA PHE A 36 2.62 -6.08 -8.62
C PHE A 36 3.54 -6.02 -9.85
N LYS A 37 3.25 -6.82 -10.89
CA LYS A 37 4.01 -6.86 -12.15
C LYS A 37 3.98 -5.52 -12.90
N SER A 38 2.90 -4.75 -12.77
CA SER A 38 2.73 -3.48 -13.47
C SER A 38 3.80 -2.44 -13.08
N TYR A 39 4.44 -2.59 -11.93
CA TYR A 39 5.49 -1.70 -11.42
C TYR A 39 6.90 -2.00 -11.97
N PHE A 40 7.09 -3.08 -12.73
CA PHE A 40 8.38 -3.42 -13.36
C PHE A 40 8.55 -2.78 -14.74
N SER A 41 7.54 -2.08 -15.26
CA SER A 41 7.60 -1.46 -16.58
C SER A 41 6.82 -0.15 -16.62
N PRO A 42 7.13 0.76 -17.57
CA PRO A 42 6.38 1.99 -17.73
C PRO A 42 4.89 1.73 -18.00
N PRO A 43 3.99 2.62 -17.54
CA PRO A 43 4.32 3.91 -16.91
C PRO A 43 4.66 3.81 -15.41
N LEU A 44 4.12 2.81 -14.69
CA LEU A 44 4.16 2.80 -13.23
C LEU A 44 5.56 2.62 -12.64
N SER A 45 6.51 2.06 -13.38
CA SER A 45 7.90 1.95 -12.92
C SER A 45 8.55 3.30 -12.62
N HIS A 46 8.05 4.41 -13.18
CA HIS A 46 8.56 5.75 -12.86
C HIS A 46 8.21 6.19 -11.44
N ASP A 47 7.11 5.68 -10.89
CA ASP A 47 6.61 6.01 -9.55
C ASP A 47 7.29 5.18 -8.46
N VAL A 48 8.22 4.29 -8.81
CA VAL A 48 8.86 3.34 -7.90
C VAL A 48 10.23 3.84 -7.46
N LEU A 49 10.46 3.89 -6.15
CA LEU A 49 11.78 4.12 -5.55
C LEU A 49 12.51 2.80 -5.29
N LYS A 50 11.79 1.81 -4.74
CA LYS A 50 12.29 0.45 -4.49
C LYS A 50 11.17 -0.55 -4.70
N ILE A 51 11.54 -1.76 -5.08
CA ILE A 51 10.62 -2.88 -5.23
C ILE A 51 11.24 -4.13 -4.63
N TYR A 52 10.42 -4.96 -3.98
CA TYR A 52 10.84 -6.24 -3.44
C TYR A 52 9.77 -7.30 -3.75
N PRO A 53 10.15 -8.49 -4.25
CA PRO A 53 11.47 -8.84 -4.77
C PRO A 53 11.91 -7.93 -5.94
N GLU A 54 13.22 -7.79 -6.16
CA GLU A 54 13.78 -6.97 -7.25
C GLU A 54 13.58 -7.62 -8.63
N VAL A 55 13.25 -8.91 -8.66
CA VAL A 55 12.90 -9.66 -9.85
C VAL A 55 11.40 -9.93 -9.81
N CYS A 56 10.70 -9.63 -10.91
CA CYS A 56 9.27 -9.88 -11.02
C CYS A 56 8.98 -11.38 -10.89
N PRO A 57 8.11 -11.80 -9.95
CA PRO A 57 7.69 -13.19 -9.86
C PRO A 57 6.79 -13.56 -11.05
N GLU A 58 6.78 -14.85 -11.41
CA GLU A 58 5.93 -15.35 -12.49
C GLU A 58 4.44 -15.42 -12.09
N ASN A 59 4.17 -15.72 -10.82
CA ASN A 59 2.84 -15.93 -10.24
C ASN A 59 2.67 -15.11 -8.94
N GLY A 60 1.44 -15.03 -8.42
CA GLY A 60 1.18 -14.40 -7.11
C GLY A 60 1.38 -12.88 -7.10
N THR A 61 1.04 -12.20 -8.20
CA THR A 61 1.22 -10.75 -8.35
C THR A 61 0.00 -9.92 -7.93
N GLY A 62 -1.07 -10.59 -7.48
CA GLY A 62 -2.28 -9.93 -6.97
C GLY A 62 -2.09 -9.36 -5.57
N GLU A 63 -1.26 -10.00 -4.75
CA GLU A 63 -0.98 -9.61 -3.37
C GLU A 63 0.29 -8.77 -3.31
N PHE A 64 0.18 -7.52 -2.89
CA PHE A 64 1.34 -6.66 -2.64
C PHE A 64 1.03 -5.51 -1.69
N PHE A 65 2.09 -4.96 -1.09
CA PHE A 65 2.01 -3.69 -0.40
C PHE A 65 2.45 -2.56 -1.33
N TYR A 66 1.75 -1.43 -1.28
CA TYR A 66 2.20 -0.18 -1.89
C TYR A 66 2.36 0.87 -0.80
N THR A 67 3.60 1.22 -0.46
CA THR A 67 3.91 2.10 0.68
C THR A 67 4.63 3.36 0.24
N THR A 68 4.41 4.44 0.98
CA THR A 68 5.14 5.71 0.86
C THR A 68 6.26 5.83 1.88
N ASP A 69 6.31 4.92 2.85
CA ASP A 69 7.26 4.93 3.96
C ASP A 69 8.35 3.87 3.78
N GLU A 70 9.61 4.33 3.82
CA GLU A 70 10.79 3.46 3.66
C GLU A 70 11.01 2.56 4.89
N GLY A 71 10.63 3.00 6.09
CA GLY A 71 10.72 2.21 7.30
C GLY A 71 9.81 0.97 7.23
N TRP A 72 8.55 1.17 6.83
CA TRP A 72 7.59 0.11 6.61
C TRP A 72 8.01 -0.82 5.47
N PHE A 73 8.54 -0.28 4.36
CA PHE A 73 9.10 -1.10 3.29
C PHE A 73 10.17 -2.06 3.82
N ASN A 74 11.14 -1.53 4.58
CA ASN A 74 12.24 -2.34 5.12
C ASN A 74 11.75 -3.38 6.15
N ALA A 75 10.79 -3.02 7.01
CA ALA A 75 10.25 -3.92 8.02
C ALA A 75 9.40 -5.05 7.41
N LEU A 76 8.59 -4.75 6.39
CA LEU A 76 7.83 -5.77 5.64
C LEU A 76 8.77 -6.67 4.82
N LYS A 77 9.81 -6.10 4.20
CA LYS A 77 10.82 -6.86 3.45
C LYS A 77 11.50 -7.92 4.29
N GLN A 78 11.75 -7.66 5.58
CA GLN A 78 12.33 -8.65 6.50
C GLN A 78 11.46 -9.89 6.72
N LYS A 79 10.19 -9.86 6.34
CA LYS A 79 9.33 -11.05 6.38
C LYS A 79 9.50 -11.95 5.16
N GLU A 80 10.17 -11.48 4.10
CA GLU A 80 10.60 -12.22 2.90
C GLU A 80 9.50 -12.91 2.06
N ILE A 81 8.25 -12.87 2.49
CA ILE A 81 7.11 -13.55 1.84
C ILE A 81 6.19 -12.63 1.04
N PHE A 82 6.44 -11.31 1.06
CA PHE A 82 5.54 -10.32 0.47
C PHE A 82 6.17 -9.58 -0.70
N ASN A 83 5.33 -9.28 -1.69
CA ASN A 83 5.61 -8.30 -2.72
C ASN A 83 5.38 -6.88 -2.16
N ILE A 84 6.30 -5.96 -2.41
CA ILE A 84 6.28 -4.62 -1.81
C ILE A 84 6.81 -3.61 -2.82
N VAL A 85 6.08 -2.52 -2.99
CA VAL A 85 6.46 -1.36 -3.78
C VAL A 85 6.63 -0.17 -2.84
N LEU A 86 7.78 0.49 -2.89
CA LEU A 86 8.01 1.78 -2.26
C LEU A 86 7.84 2.87 -3.31
N GLN A 87 6.86 3.75 -3.10
CA GLN A 87 6.62 4.92 -3.93
C GLN A 87 7.82 5.87 -3.91
N ASN A 88 8.18 6.39 -5.08
CA ASN A 88 9.09 7.52 -5.20
C ASN A 88 8.33 8.81 -4.95
N ASN A 89 8.20 9.19 -3.67
CA ASN A 89 7.48 10.38 -3.23
C ASN A 89 7.98 11.70 -3.88
N LYS A 90 9.18 11.70 -4.49
CA LYS A 90 9.74 12.88 -5.19
C LYS A 90 9.39 12.94 -6.67
N ALA A 91 9.08 11.80 -7.30
CA ALA A 91 8.88 11.70 -8.75
C ALA A 91 7.48 11.22 -9.14
N VAL A 92 6.72 10.66 -8.20
CA VAL A 92 5.37 10.14 -8.44
C VAL A 92 4.47 11.19 -9.09
N GLU A 93 3.78 10.79 -10.15
CA GLU A 93 2.80 11.65 -10.82
C GLU A 93 1.59 11.90 -9.89
N ASP A 94 1.06 13.12 -9.90
CA ASP A 94 -0.18 13.41 -9.16
C ASP A 94 -1.40 12.95 -9.94
N ASP A 95 -1.76 11.69 -9.71
CA ASP A 95 -2.93 11.02 -10.28
C ASP A 95 -4.20 11.18 -9.43
N GLY A 96 -4.13 11.95 -8.33
CA GLY A 96 -5.23 12.11 -7.38
C GLY A 96 -5.40 10.96 -6.38
N SER A 97 -4.47 10.01 -6.33
CA SER A 97 -4.47 8.93 -5.34
C SER A 97 -4.23 9.43 -3.91
N LEU A 98 -4.70 8.64 -2.94
CA LEU A 98 -4.50 8.92 -1.52
C LEU A 98 -3.02 8.80 -1.11
N SER A 99 -2.23 7.95 -1.78
CA SER A 99 -0.79 7.81 -1.51
C SER A 99 -0.01 9.06 -1.89
N VAL A 100 -0.38 9.72 -2.99
CA VAL A 100 0.21 11.02 -3.39
C VAL A 100 -0.20 12.12 -2.42
N TYR A 101 -1.47 12.17 -2.01
CA TYR A 101 -1.90 13.13 -1.00
C TYR A 101 -1.14 12.93 0.32
N ALA A 102 -1.06 11.69 0.80
CA ALA A 102 -0.40 11.35 2.06
C ALA A 102 1.09 11.70 2.02
N SER A 103 1.80 11.36 0.94
CA SER A 103 3.23 11.66 0.80
C SER A 103 3.51 13.16 0.80
N LYS A 104 2.66 13.97 0.16
CA LYS A 104 2.76 15.45 0.15
C LYS A 104 2.46 16.09 1.49
N ASN A 105 1.68 15.43 2.35
CA ASN A 105 1.27 15.94 3.66
C ASN A 105 2.00 15.26 4.83
N HIS A 106 3.07 14.51 4.54
CA HIS A 106 3.87 13.80 5.56
C HIS A 106 3.07 12.79 6.40
N ILE A 107 2.03 12.20 5.81
CA ILE A 107 1.27 11.10 6.39
C ILE A 107 1.88 9.79 5.87
N GLN A 108 2.28 8.90 6.77
CA GLN A 108 2.77 7.59 6.37
C GLN A 108 1.62 6.76 5.83
N TYR A 109 1.77 6.23 4.61
CA TYR A 109 0.70 5.52 3.93
C TYR A 109 1.16 4.16 3.41
N SER A 110 0.31 3.15 3.58
CA SER A 110 0.42 1.87 2.88
C SER A 110 -0.94 1.36 2.42
N ASN A 111 -0.98 0.90 1.17
CA ASN A 111 -2.06 0.09 0.65
C ASN A 111 -1.75 -1.40 0.86
N VAL A 112 -2.74 -2.16 1.32
CA VAL A 112 -2.76 -3.62 1.33
C VAL A 112 -3.60 -4.07 0.16
N GLU A 113 -2.94 -4.42 -0.94
CA GLU A 113 -3.55 -4.84 -2.18
C GLU A 113 -3.64 -6.36 -2.17
N ALA A 114 -4.85 -6.89 -2.00
CA ALA A 114 -5.11 -8.33 -2.08
C ALA A 114 -6.04 -8.61 -3.25
N GLN A 115 -5.89 -9.76 -3.90
CA GLN A 115 -6.81 -10.12 -4.98
C GLN A 115 -8.22 -10.40 -4.43
N HIS A 116 -9.24 -10.02 -5.19
CA HIS A 116 -10.63 -10.33 -4.86
C HIS A 116 -10.81 -11.85 -4.64
N GLY A 117 -11.41 -12.21 -3.50
CA GLY A 117 -11.60 -13.60 -3.07
C GLY A 117 -10.44 -14.19 -2.26
N HIS A 118 -9.32 -13.48 -2.08
CA HIS A 118 -8.14 -13.94 -1.35
C HIS A 118 -8.13 -13.40 0.09
N LEU A 119 -9.17 -13.75 0.85
CA LEU A 119 -9.37 -13.26 2.22
C LEU A 119 -8.23 -13.70 3.17
N GLU A 120 -7.84 -14.97 3.11
CA GLU A 120 -6.78 -15.51 3.98
C GLU A 120 -5.45 -14.77 3.77
N GLN A 121 -5.09 -14.50 2.52
CA GLN A 121 -3.89 -13.74 2.18
C GLN A 121 -3.97 -12.29 2.69
N GLN A 122 -5.14 -11.65 2.59
CA GLN A 122 -5.33 -10.30 3.12
C GLN A 122 -5.20 -10.27 4.66
N ILE A 123 -5.69 -11.30 5.36
CA ILE A 123 -5.53 -11.46 6.82
C ILE A 123 -4.05 -11.63 7.19
N ASP A 124 -3.30 -12.44 6.44
CA ASP A 124 -1.86 -12.61 6.66
C ASP A 124 -1.08 -11.31 6.45
N MET A 125 -1.43 -10.57 5.39
CA MET A 125 -0.84 -9.25 5.11
C MET A 125 -1.17 -8.23 6.22
N LEU A 126 -2.41 -8.21 6.71
CA LEU A 126 -2.82 -7.34 7.81
C LEU A 126 -2.12 -7.70 9.12
N SER A 127 -1.95 -8.99 9.40
CA SER A 127 -1.21 -9.48 10.56
C SER A 127 0.27 -9.07 10.48
N ALA A 128 0.86 -9.15 9.29
CA ALA A 128 2.21 -8.68 9.05
C ALA A 128 2.33 -7.17 9.27
N MET A 129 1.43 -6.36 8.70
CA MET A 129 1.42 -4.91 8.89
C MET A 129 1.21 -4.53 10.36
N HIS A 130 0.31 -5.21 11.07
CA HIS A 130 0.11 -5.01 12.51
C HIS A 130 1.40 -5.23 13.30
N SER A 131 2.16 -6.30 13.01
CA SER A 131 3.44 -6.53 13.68
C SER A 131 4.51 -5.47 13.37
N VAL A 132 4.44 -4.80 12.21
CA VAL A 132 5.32 -3.69 11.86
C VAL A 132 4.93 -2.42 12.61
N LEU A 133 3.63 -2.14 12.72
CA LEU A 133 3.10 -0.97 13.44
C LEU A 133 3.24 -1.10 14.95
N PHE A 134 3.08 -2.31 15.47
CA PHE A 134 3.05 -2.60 16.91
C PHE A 134 4.03 -3.72 17.27
N PRO A 135 5.35 -3.52 17.09
CA PRO A 135 6.35 -4.57 17.28
C PRO A 135 6.45 -5.09 18.72
N ASN A 136 5.93 -4.35 19.70
CA ASN A 136 5.92 -4.71 21.12
C ASN A 136 4.55 -5.23 21.61
N ALA A 137 3.56 -5.39 20.73
CA ALA A 137 2.25 -5.92 21.12
C ALA A 137 2.36 -7.43 21.38
N ASN A 138 2.20 -7.85 22.64
CA ASN A 138 2.30 -9.25 23.08
C ASN A 138 1.05 -10.11 22.77
N GLN A 139 0.29 -9.82 21.71
CA GLN A 139 -0.88 -10.63 21.35
C GLN A 139 -0.98 -10.91 19.84
N PRO A 140 -1.21 -12.17 19.44
CA PRO A 140 -1.67 -12.48 18.10
C PRO A 140 -2.99 -11.77 17.82
N LEU A 141 -3.21 -11.29 16.59
CA LEU A 141 -4.56 -10.97 16.15
C LEU A 141 -5.35 -12.26 16.08
N PHE A 142 -6.18 -12.52 17.08
CA PHE A 142 -7.31 -13.43 16.94
C PHE A 142 -8.46 -12.62 16.37
N ILE A 143 -8.72 -12.76 15.07
CA ILE A 143 -9.99 -12.36 14.50
C ILE A 143 -10.80 -13.64 14.36
N ASP A 144 -11.70 -13.90 15.30
CA ASP A 144 -12.78 -14.86 15.09
C ASP A 144 -13.69 -14.25 14.02
N LEU A 145 -13.64 -14.77 12.79
CA LEU A 145 -14.52 -14.39 11.67
C LEU A 145 -15.75 -15.30 11.61
#